data_AF-A0A074YYS1-F1
#
_entry.id   AF-A0A074YYS1-F1
#
_cell.length_a   1.000
_cell.length_b   1.000
_cell.length_c   1.000
_cell.angle_alpha   90.00
_cell.angle_beta   90.00
_cell.angle_gamma   90.00
#
_symmetry.space_group_name_H-M   'P 1'
#
loop_
_entity.id
_entity.type
_entity.pdbx_description
1 polymer ?
#
loop_
_entity_poly.entity_id
_entity_poly.type
_entity_poly.pdbx_seq_one_letter_code
_entity_poly.pdbx_strand_id
1 'polypeptide(L)' 'MVAYHRMSQAGVYLTTCESALLTILCGSEHPSFREIQKLILQPSPDSGLLTGLGSVNPFVGLKP' A
#
# COMPACT_ATOMS: atom_id res chain seq x y z
N MET A 1 -11.82 -9.37 -11.55
CA MET A 1 -10.38 -9.05 -11.32
C MET A 1 -9.48 -9.95 -12.19
N VAL A 2 -9.61 -9.93 -13.52
CA VAL A 2 -8.98 -10.94 -14.41
C VAL A 2 -7.52 -10.63 -14.73
N ALA A 3 -7.17 -9.35 -14.93
CA ALA A 3 -5.79 -8.95 -15.27
C ALA A 3 -4.80 -9.26 -14.13
N TYR A 4 -5.14 -8.89 -12.88
CA TYR A 4 -4.31 -9.19 -11.71
C TYR A 4 -4.11 -10.70 -11.51
N HIS A 5 -5.14 -11.52 -11.73
CA HIS A 5 -5.00 -12.97 -11.67
C HIS A 5 -3.99 -13.51 -12.70
N ARG A 6 -4.04 -13.00 -13.95
CA ARG A 6 -3.09 -13.37 -14.99
C ARG A 6 -1.66 -12.91 -14.67
N MET A 7 -1.50 -11.71 -14.09
CA MET A 7 -0.21 -11.22 -13.63
C MET A 7 0.37 -12.12 -12.53
N SER A 8 -0.45 -12.50 -11.55
CA SER A 8 -0.04 -13.43 -10.49
C SER A 8 0.35 -14.81 -11.04
N GLN A 9 -0.42 -15.36 -11.99
CA GLN A 9 -0.08 -16.62 -12.67
C GLN A 9 1.24 -16.53 -13.47
N ALA A 10 1.57 -15.35 -13.99
CA ALA A 10 2.84 -15.10 -14.65
C ALA A 10 4.01 -14.90 -13.66
N GLY A 11 3.78 -15.00 -12.35
CA GLY A 11 4.79 -14.83 -11.30
C GLY A 11 5.05 -13.37 -10.92
N VAL A 12 4.18 -12.43 -11.32
CA VAL A 12 4.33 -11.02 -10.95
C VAL A 12 3.97 -10.82 -9.48
N TYR A 13 4.82 -10.09 -8.76
CA TYR A 13 4.56 -9.66 -7.40
C TYR A 13 3.59 -8.47 -7.39
N LEU A 14 2.33 -8.72 -7.04
CA LEU A 14 1.30 -7.69 -6.90
C LEU A 14 1.37 -7.07 -5.50
N THR A 15 1.59 -5.76 -5.44
CA THR A 15 1.73 -4.99 -4.20
C THR A 15 1.06 -3.63 -4.32
N THR A 16 0.84 -2.93 -3.20
CA THR A 16 0.39 -1.53 -3.19
C THR A 16 1.57 -0.57 -3.25
N CYS A 17 1.31 0.71 -3.56
CA CYS A 17 2.36 1.73 -3.67
C CYS A 17 3.08 1.99 -2.34
N GLU A 18 2.37 1.97 -1.21
CA GLU A 18 2.93 2.14 0.13
C GLU A 18 3.86 0.98 0.47
N SER A 19 3.42 -0.25 0.21
CA SER A 19 4.20 -1.46 0.45
C SER A 19 5.44 -1.50 -0.44
N ALA A 20 5.34 -1.06 -1.70
CA ALA A 20 6.47 -0.94 -2.61
C ALA A 20 7.51 0.07 -2.10
N LEU A 21 7.07 1.27 -1.69
CA LEU A 21 7.96 2.30 -1.15
C LEU A 21 8.68 1.86 0.12
N LEU A 22 7.97 1.22 1.04
CA LEU A 22 8.55 0.71 2.30
C LEU A 22 9.51 -0.45 2.07
N THR A 23 9.24 -1.31 1.07
CA THR A 23 10.14 -2.40 0.68
C THR A 23 11.46 -1.83 0.13
N ILE A 24 11.40 -0.78 -0.69
CA ILE A 24 12.59 -0.12 -1.26
C ILE A 24 13.42 0.56 -0.16
N LEU A 25 12.76 1.19 0.82
CA LEU A 25 13.43 1.91 1.91
C LEU A 25 14.15 0.99 2.91
N CYS A 26 13.71 -0.27 3.01
CA CYS A 26 14.29 -1.27 3.91
C CYS A 26 14.28 -0.87 5.40
N GLY A 27 13.50 0.14 5.81
CA GLY A 27 13.29 0.51 7.21
C GLY A 27 13.31 2.01 7.50
N SER A 28 13.17 2.35 8.79
CA SER A 28 13.12 3.72 9.30
C SER A 28 14.48 4.38 9.47
N GLU A 29 15.58 3.60 9.42
CA GLU A 29 16.95 4.13 9.52
C GLU A 29 17.43 4.79 8.21
N HIS A 30 16.66 4.65 7.12
CA HIS A 30 17.01 5.26 5.85
C HIS A 30 16.97 6.80 5.97
N PRO A 31 18.00 7.52 5.49
CA PRO A 31 18.07 8.98 5.62
C PRO A 31 16.87 9.72 5.01
N SER A 32 16.30 9.17 3.93
CA SER A 32 15.10 9.72 3.26
C SER A 32 13.76 9.20 3.81
N PHE A 33 13.77 8.36 4.86
CA PHE A 33 12.54 7.77 5.41
C PHE A 33 11.53 8.86 5.78
N ARG A 34 11.98 9.96 6.39
CA ARG A 34 11.10 11.05 6.83
C ARG A 34 10.42 11.80 5.68
N GLU A 35 11.06 11.85 4.52
CA GLU A 35 10.48 12.48 3.33
C GLU A 35 9.44 11.56 2.70
N ILE A 36 9.76 10.28 2.56
CA ILE A 36 8.84 9.30 1.97
C ILE A 36 7.68 8.97 2.90
N GLN A 37 7.90 9.00 4.22
CA GLN A 37 6.85 8.89 5.23
C GLN A 37 5.74 9.92 5.00
N LYS A 38 6.07 11.14 4.56
CA LYS A 38 5.08 12.19 4.26
C LYS A 38 4.20 11.82 3.06
N LEU A 39 4.73 11.05 2.10
CA LEU A 39 3.99 10.60 0.92
C LEU A 39 2.96 9.52 1.27
N ILE A 40 3.30 8.61 2.19
CA ILE A 40 2.42 7.52 2.62
C ILE A 40 1.52 7.88 3.82
N LEU A 41 1.71 9.08 4.40
CA LEU A 41 0.92 9.54 5.55
C LEU A 41 -0.55 9.79 5.17
N GLN A 42 -0.79 10.18 3.92
CA GLN A 42 -2.14 10.25 3.36
C GLN A 42 -2.43 8.93 2.66
N PRO A 43 -3.51 8.22 3.02
CA PRO A 43 -3.86 6.98 2.37
C PRO A 43 -4.19 7.22 0.90
N SER A 44 -3.80 6.28 0.04
CA SER A 44 -4.16 6.31 -1.38
C SER A 44 -5.69 6.25 -1.56
N PRO A 45 -6.23 6.87 -2.63
CA PRO A 45 -7.65 6.78 -2.94
C PRO A 45 -8.13 5.32 -3.03
N ASP A 46 -9.34 5.06 -2.54
CA ASP A 46 -9.92 3.72 -2.61
C ASP A 46 -10.07 3.29 -4.07
N SER A 47 -9.34 2.22 -4.43
CA SER A 47 -9.35 1.64 -5.76
C SER A 47 -10.46 0.60 -5.92
N GLY A 48 -11.29 0.38 -4.89
CA GLY A 48 -12.37 -0.59 -4.89
C GLY A 48 -11.89 -2.05 -4.89
N LEU A 49 -10.60 -2.28 -4.62
CA LEU A 49 -10.00 -3.63 -4.63
C LEU A 49 -10.54 -4.52 -3.49
N LEU A 50 -11.06 -3.91 -2.42
CA LEU A 50 -11.54 -4.56 -1.22
C LEU A 50 -13.08 -4.69 -1.18
N THR A 51 -13.77 -4.84 -2.32
CA THR A 51 -15.25 -4.81 -2.40
C THR A 51 -15.99 -5.83 -1.52
N GLY A 52 -15.31 -6.86 -0.97
CA GLY A 52 -15.87 -7.85 -0.03
C GLY A 52 -15.49 -7.65 1.45
N LEU A 53 -14.54 -6.77 1.74
CA LEU A 53 -14.25 -6.26 3.07
C LEU A 53 -14.87 -4.87 3.10
N GLY A 54 -16.14 -4.78 3.54
CA GLY A 54 -16.86 -3.50 3.61
C GLY A 54 -16.01 -2.41 4.25
N SER A 55 -16.29 -1.14 3.94
CA SER A 55 -15.55 0.07 4.36
C SER A 55 -15.19 0.12 5.86
N VAL A 56 -14.21 -0.67 6.26
CA VAL A 56 -13.47 -0.60 7.50
C VAL A 56 -12.04 -0.44 7.08
N ASN A 57 -11.67 0.83 6.88
CA ASN A 57 -10.27 1.23 6.93
C ASN A 57 -9.90 1.24 8.42
N PRO A 58 -9.20 0.22 8.97
CA PRO A 58 -8.84 0.20 10.40
C PRO A 58 -7.89 1.34 10.78
N PHE A 59 -7.34 2.05 9.78
CA PHE A 59 -6.43 3.18 9.95
C PHE A 59 -7.11 4.56 9.83
N VAL A 60 -8.41 4.63 9.54
CA VAL A 60 -9.19 5.89 9.47
C VAL A 60 -9.70 6.36 10.85
N GLY A 61 -9.27 5.73 11.94
CA GLY A 61 -9.70 6.07 13.31
C GLY A 61 -8.58 6.26 14.33
N LEU A 62 -7.31 6.02 13.96
CA LEU A 62 -6.18 6.21 14.86
C LEU A 62 -5.72 7.66 14.79
N LYS A 63 -6.34 8.51 15.61
CA LYS A 63 -5.71 9.76 16.07
C LYS A 63 -4.52 9.38 16.98
N PRO A 64 -3.39 10.12 16.96
CA PRO A 64 -2.20 9.82 17.77
C PRO A 64 -2.49 9.59 19.25
#